data_AF-A0A8W8LY29-F1
#
_entry.id   AF-A0A8W8LY29-F1
#
_cell.length_a   1.000
_cell.length_b   1.000
_cell.length_c   1.000
_cell.angle_alpha   90.00
_cell.angle_beta   90.00
_cell.angle_gamma   90.00
#
_symmetry.space_group_name_H-M   'P 1'
#
loop_
_entity.id
_entity.type
_entity.pdbx_description
1 polymer ?
#
loop_
_entity_poly.entity_id
_entity_poly.type
_entity_poly.pdbx_seq_one_letter_code
_entity_poly.pdbx_strand_id
1 'polypeptide(L)' 'MPRETEDTVQGDTPLKLQYTRDFRIRNRSTGPTISELSAIFYDTEHPFFPRRRATRRKVRNLPPPDREGI' A
#
# COMPACT_ATOMS: atom_id res chain seq x y z
N MET A 1 -6.00 18.10 11.55
CA MET A 1 -5.21 17.38 10.52
C MET A 1 -3.94 18.17 10.31
N PRO A 2 -2.74 17.66 10.66
CA PRO A 2 -1.53 18.46 10.55
C PRO A 2 -1.25 18.70 9.07
N ARG A 3 -1.27 19.98 8.70
CA ARG A 3 -0.88 20.51 7.39
C ARG A 3 0.36 21.37 7.65
N GLU A 4 1.53 20.75 7.63
CA GLU A 4 2.79 21.48 7.62
C GLU A 4 3.66 20.89 6.52
N THR A 5 3.79 21.65 5.44
CA THR A 5 4.73 21.40 4.36
C THR A 5 6.07 21.98 4.79
N GLU A 6 6.72 21.36 5.77
CA GLU A 6 8.09 21.73 6.10
C GLU A 6 9.04 21.16 5.04
N ASP A 7 9.65 22.06 4.26
CA ASP A 7 10.76 21.73 3.39
C ASP A 7 12.03 21.54 4.25
N THR A 8 12.80 20.49 3.96
CA THR A 8 14.05 20.20 4.68
C THR A 8 15.09 21.27 4.37
N VAL A 9 15.62 21.94 5.41
CA VAL A 9 16.63 23.00 5.27
C VAL A 9 18.01 22.48 5.69
N GLN A 10 19.07 23.02 5.09
CA GLN A 10 20.45 22.67 5.45
C GLN A 10 20.72 23.05 6.92
N GLY A 11 20.89 22.04 7.79
CA GLY A 11 21.03 22.20 9.24
C GLY A 11 20.00 21.43 10.08
N ASP A 12 18.99 20.81 9.44
CA ASP A 12 18.01 19.96 10.13
C ASP A 12 18.65 18.72 10.77
N THR A 13 18.10 18.29 11.90
CA THR A 13 18.57 17.08 12.61
C THR A 13 18.29 15.82 11.78
N PRO A 14 19.14 14.78 11.90
CA PRO A 14 18.93 13.52 11.17
C PRO A 14 17.57 12.87 11.48
N LEU A 15 17.07 13.03 12.71
CA LEU A 15 15.75 12.52 13.11
C LEU A 15 14.60 13.22 12.37
N LYS A 16 14.67 14.55 12.21
CA LYS A 16 13.69 15.31 11.45
C LYS A 16 13.69 14.90 9.97
N LEU A 17 14.87 14.73 9.38
CA LEU A 17 15.01 14.27 8.00
C LEU A 17 14.40 12.87 7.80
N GLN A 18 14.62 11.95 8.75
CA GLN A 18 14.02 10.62 8.73
C GLN A 18 12.49 10.70 8.81
N TYR A 19 11.95 11.46 9.76
CA TYR A 19 10.50 11.63 9.92
C TYR A 19 9.84 12.15 8.64
N THR A 20 10.41 13.19 8.01
CA THR A 20 9.87 13.76 6.77
C THR A 20 9.90 12.75 5.62
N ARG A 21 10.98 11.96 5.49
CA ARG A 21 11.06 10.88 4.50
C ARG A 21 9.99 9.81 4.74
N ASP A 22 9.87 9.33 5.98
CA ASP A 22 8.90 8.29 6.34
C ASP A 22 7.45 8.78 6.17
N PHE A 23 7.19 10.06 6.43
CA PHE A 23 5.87 10.66 6.19
C PHE A 23 5.55 10.73 4.69
N ARG A 24 6.52 11.15 3.86
CA ARG A 24 6.35 11.20 2.39
C ARG A 24 6.15 9.81 1.78
N ILE A 25 6.90 8.81 2.24
CA ILE A 25 6.79 7.43 1.75
C ILE A 25 5.43 6.83 2.13
N ARG A 26 4.98 7.02 3.39
CA ARG A 26 3.66 6.53 3.85
C ARG A 26 2.49 7.10 3.06
N ASN A 27 2.57 8.37 2.67
CA ASN A 27 1.48 9.08 1.98
C ASN A 27 1.71 9.23 0.46
N ARG A 28 2.51 8.34 -0.13
CA ARG A 28 2.79 8.33 -1.57
C ARG A 28 1.50 8.16 -2.38
N SER A 29 1.31 9.00 -3.41
CA SER A 29 0.11 9.00 -4.26
C SER A 29 -0.14 7.70 -5.03
N THR A 30 0.91 6.97 -5.39
CA THR A 30 0.77 5.68 -6.08
C THR A 30 0.55 4.51 -5.11
N GLY A 31 0.61 4.73 -3.80
CA GLY A 31 0.55 3.69 -2.78
C GLY A 31 1.83 2.85 -2.65
N PRO A 32 1.80 1.82 -1.78
CA PRO A 32 2.92 0.91 -1.56
C PRO A 32 3.20 0.03 -2.79
N THR A 33 4.45 -0.34 -2.94
CA THR A 33 4.95 -1.27 -3.95
C THR A 33 4.61 -2.73 -3.61
N ILE A 34 4.66 -3.61 -4.60
CA ILE A 34 4.42 -5.05 -4.41
C ILE A 34 5.41 -5.67 -3.42
N SER A 35 6.68 -5.25 -3.44
CA SER A 35 7.71 -5.71 -2.51
C SER A 35 7.49 -5.21 -1.08
N GLU A 36 6.97 -3.99 -0.91
CA GLU A 36 6.56 -3.50 0.41
C GLU A 36 5.34 -4.28 0.92
N LEU A 37 4.38 -4.60 0.04
CA LEU A 37 3.21 -5.40 0.41
C LEU A 37 3.59 -6.82 0.82
N SER A 38 4.49 -7.49 0.09
CA SER A 38 4.96 -8.84 0.44
C SER A 38 5.67 -8.85 1.80
N ALA A 39 6.48 -7.83 2.11
CA ALA A 39 7.11 -7.68 3.41
C ALA A 39 6.11 -7.42 4.54
N ILE A 40 5.08 -6.59 4.32
CA ILE A 40 4.05 -6.28 5.33
C ILE A 40 3.20 -7.50 5.67
N PHE A 41 2.80 -8.27 4.64
CA PHE A 41 1.91 -9.42 4.81
C PHE A 41 2.65 -10.74 5.07
N TYR A 42 3.98 -10.72 5.08
CA TYR A 42 4.82 -11.92 5.17
C TYR A 42 4.44 -13.00 4.14
N ASP A 43 4.15 -12.55 2.92
CA ASP A 43 3.71 -13.40 1.81
C ASP A 43 4.64 -13.22 0.60
N THR A 44 4.46 -14.04 -0.43
CA THR A 44 5.14 -13.87 -1.72
C THR A 44 4.57 -12.69 -2.51
N GLU A 45 5.29 -12.23 -3.53
CA GLU A 45 4.86 -11.10 -4.35
C GLU A 45 3.69 -11.43 -5.30
N HIS A 46 3.53 -12.70 -5.65
CA HIS A 46 2.61 -13.20 -6.67
C HIS A 46 1.14 -12.76 -6.52
N PRO A 47 0.54 -12.74 -5.31
CA PRO A 47 -0.86 -12.37 -5.12
C PRO A 47 -1.15 -10.90 -5.43
N PHE A 48 -0.16 -10.02 -5.29
CA PHE A 48 -0.32 -8.58 -5.44
C PHE A 48 -0.26 -8.12 -6.90
N PHE A 49 0.15 -9.00 -7.83
CA PHE A 49 0.14 -8.66 -9.24
C PHE A 49 -1.30 -8.55 -9.80
N PRO A 50 -1.56 -7.55 -10.65
CA PRO A 50 -2.89 -7.36 -11.22
C PRO A 50 -3.31 -8.56 -12.08
N ARG A 51 -4.54 -9.03 -11.85
CA ARG A 51 -5.11 -10.13 -12.63
C ARG A 51 -5.67 -9.63 -13.97
N ARG A 52 -5.53 -10.46 -15.01
CA ARG A 52 -6.09 -10.20 -16.35
C ARG A 52 -7.61 -9.97 -16.29
N ARG A 53 -8.14 -9.13 -17.17
CA ARG A 53 -9.58 -8.76 -17.20
C ARG A 53 -10.50 -9.98 -17.27
N ALA A 54 -10.14 -11.00 -18.06
CA ALA A 54 -10.94 -12.21 -18.25
C ALA A 54 -11.11 -13.00 -16.94
N THR A 55 -10.06 -13.15 -16.14
CA THR A 55 -10.13 -13.88 -14.86
C THR A 55 -10.95 -13.10 -13.84
N ARG A 56 -10.80 -11.77 -13.81
CA ARG A 56 -11.56 -10.89 -12.90
C ARG A 56 -13.07 -10.93 -13.14
N ARG A 57 -13.51 -11.09 -14.40
CA ARG A 57 -14.93 -11.23 -14.76
C ARG A 57 -15.55 -12.54 -14.26
N LYS A 58 -14.79 -13.64 -14.23
CA LYS A 58 -15.28 -14.94 -13.76
C LYS A 58 -15.62 -14.91 -12.26
N VAL A 59 -14.79 -14.22 -11.46
CA VAL A 59 -14.99 -14.10 -10.00
C VAL A 59 -16.21 -13.25 -9.66
N ARG A 60 -16.46 -12.17 -10.42
CA ARG A 60 -17.63 -11.30 -10.22
C ARG A 60 -18.97 -12.04 -10.42
N ASN A 61 -18.98 -13.09 -11.25
CA ASN A 61 -20.19 -13.82 -11.60
C ASN A 61 -20.36 -15.11 -10.78
N LEU A 62 -19.60 -15.28 -9.70
CA LEU A 62 -19.82 -16.38 -8.77
C LEU A 62 -21.14 -16.19 -8.02
N PRO A 63 -21.86 -17.28 -7.70
CA PRO A 63 -23.04 -17.19 -6.85
C PRO A 63 -22.66 -16.59 -5.49
N PRO A 64 -23.61 -15.90 -4.82
CA PRO A 64 -23.37 -15.41 -3.47
C PRO A 64 -23.00 -16.57 -2.55
N PRO A 65 -22.05 -16.37 -1.61
CA PRO A 65 -21.70 -17.41 -0.65
C PRO A 65 -22.91 -17.73 0.24
N ASP A 66 -23.13 -19.02 0.50
CA ASP A 66 -24.20 -19.48 1.38
C ASP A 66 -24.00 -18.99 2.82
N ARG A 67 -25.09 -18.62 3.48
CA ARG A 67 -25.07 -18.06 4.85
C ARG A 67 -24.80 -19.09 5.95
N GLU A 68 -24.82 -20.40 5.64
CA GLU A 68 -24.65 -21.47 6.64
C GLU A 68 -23.18 -21.92 6.85
N GLY A 69 -22.22 -21.25 6.20
CA GLY A 69 -20.81 -21.64 6.22
C GLY A 69 -19.86 -20.67 6.94
N ILE A 70 -20.33 -19.87 7.91
CA ILE A 70 -19.49 -19.03 8.80
C ILE A 70 -19.57 -19.55 10.23
#